data_AF-A0A1V9Y5E9-F1
#
_entry.id   AF-A0A1V9Y5E9-F1
#
_cell.length_a   1.000
_cell.length_b   1.000
_cell.length_c   1.000
_cell.angle_alpha   90.00
_cell.angle_beta   90.00
_cell.angle_gamma   90.00
#
_symmetry.space_group_name_H-M   'P 1'
#
loop_
_entity.id
_entity.type
_entity.pdbx_description
1 polymer ?
#
loop_
_entity_poly.entity_id
_entity_poly.type
_entity_poly.pdbx_seq_one_letter_code
_entity_poly.pdbx_strand_id
1 'polypeptide(L)'
;MQALTCTLSVALVTILAVAWYFGHPLHVQYAAFFAAGGFSCIEYSWYATTTEGKNGELSFTPFQSTCRPGHTTWAQFWANVLYTPFLLFNYREFIPNPYIRIILFPFNIWLLEIIEGYALILIFGKNIAWTYNTPDAYFHNNIRTGFAGLWLLLGFALEIIGYRAIDTLSQACVGVIPIEVIFSGFLLVMGFGMSRH
;
A
#
# COMPACT_ATOMS: atom_id res chain seq x y z
N MET A 1 16.38 8.25 -13.98
CA MET A 1 17.25 7.67 -12.92
C MET A 1 17.67 6.28 -13.40
N GLN A 2 18.95 5.94 -13.31
CA GLN A 2 19.41 4.58 -13.67
C GLN A 2 19.14 3.62 -12.52
N ALA A 3 18.64 2.43 -12.82
CA ALA A 3 18.41 1.40 -11.80
C ALA A 3 19.72 0.95 -11.16
N LEU A 4 19.66 0.55 -9.88
CA LEU A 4 20.74 -0.17 -9.22
C LEU A 4 21.02 -1.50 -9.91
N THR A 5 22.24 -2.00 -9.76
CA THR A 5 22.57 -3.37 -10.19
C THR A 5 21.80 -4.37 -9.35
N CYS A 6 21.52 -5.55 -9.91
CA CYS A 6 20.78 -6.61 -9.20
C CYS A 6 21.37 -6.92 -7.82
N THR A 7 22.70 -7.03 -7.71
CA THR A 7 23.39 -7.27 -6.44
C THR A 7 23.14 -6.18 -5.40
N LEU A 8 23.20 -4.90 -5.80
CA LEU A 8 22.93 -3.78 -4.90
C LEU A 8 21.45 -3.70 -4.52
N SER A 9 20.55 -3.94 -5.47
CA SER A 9 19.10 -4.02 -5.22
C SER A 9 18.76 -5.11 -4.21
N VAL A 10 19.30 -6.33 -4.39
CA VAL A 10 19.09 -7.44 -3.44
C VAL A 10 19.63 -7.08 -2.07
N ALA A 11 20.86 -6.59 -1.97
CA ALA A 11 21.45 -6.21 -0.69
C ALA A 11 20.62 -5.13 0.04
N LEU A 12 20.18 -4.09 -0.67
CA LEU A 12 19.35 -3.02 -0.10
C LEU A 12 18.01 -3.56 0.40
N VAL A 13 17.30 -4.35 -0.41
CA VAL A 13 16.01 -4.94 -0.02
C VAL A 13 16.18 -5.88 1.18
N THR A 14 17.23 -6.69 1.22
CA THR A 14 17.52 -7.55 2.39
C THR A 14 17.77 -6.72 3.65
N ILE A 15 18.59 -5.67 3.57
CA ILE A 15 18.86 -4.79 4.72
C ILE A 15 17.57 -4.14 5.22
N LEU A 16 16.74 -3.63 4.31
CA LEU A 16 15.45 -3.01 4.66
C LEU A 16 14.50 -4.03 5.31
N ALA A 17 14.39 -5.23 4.76
CA ALA A 17 13.54 -6.29 5.32
C ALA A 17 14.00 -6.72 6.72
N VAL A 18 15.30 -6.89 6.93
CA VAL A 18 15.89 -7.23 8.24
C VAL A 18 15.66 -6.09 9.23
N ALA A 19 15.94 -4.84 8.83
CA ALA A 19 15.71 -3.68 9.68
C ALA A 19 14.23 -3.53 10.07
N TRP A 20 13.32 -3.78 9.14
CA TRP A 20 11.88 -3.76 9.39
C TRP A 20 11.46 -4.87 10.38
N TYR A 21 11.95 -6.09 10.16
CA TYR A 21 11.61 -7.24 11.00
C TYR A 21 12.07 -7.09 12.45
N PHE A 22 13.30 -6.60 12.66
CA PHE A 22 13.83 -6.41 14.02
C PHE A 22 13.47 -5.04 14.62
N GLY A 23 13.08 -4.07 13.80
CA GLY A 23 12.77 -2.70 14.23
C GLY A 23 11.35 -2.50 14.73
N HIS A 24 10.42 -3.41 14.42
CA HIS A 24 9.02 -3.28 14.81
C HIS A 24 8.56 -4.40 15.76
N PRO A 25 7.77 -4.08 16.80
CA PRO A 25 7.19 -5.09 17.68
C PRO A 25 6.20 -5.96 16.91
N LEU A 26 6.00 -7.21 17.35
CA LEU A 26 5.19 -8.22 16.63
C LEU A 26 3.79 -7.72 16.24
N HIS A 27 3.07 -7.04 17.14
CA HIS A 27 1.73 -6.53 16.81
C HIS A 27 1.75 -5.51 15.65
N VAL A 28 2.79 -4.67 15.54
CA VAL A 28 2.94 -3.74 14.41
C VAL A 28 3.21 -4.52 13.11
N GLN A 29 3.98 -5.60 13.18
CA GLN A 29 4.22 -6.46 12.02
C GLN A 29 2.92 -7.10 11.52
N TYR A 30 2.09 -7.69 12.41
CA TYR A 30 0.77 -8.22 12.02
C TYR A 30 -0.13 -7.13 11.43
N ALA A 31 -0.17 -5.96 12.07
CA ALA A 31 -0.96 -4.84 11.61
C ALA A 31 -0.55 -4.39 10.20
N ALA A 32 0.75 -4.43 9.88
CA ALA A 32 1.24 -4.13 8.54
C ALA A 32 0.73 -5.09 7.48
N PHE A 33 0.73 -6.40 7.76
CA PHE A 33 0.14 -7.40 6.85
C PHE A 33 -1.37 -7.23 6.69
N PHE A 34 -2.09 -6.98 7.79
CA PHE A 34 -3.54 -6.76 7.73
C PHE A 34 -3.91 -5.48 6.99
N ALA A 35 -3.19 -4.39 7.21
CA ALA A 35 -3.38 -3.15 6.48
C ALA A 35 -3.07 -3.33 5.00
N ALA A 36 -1.94 -3.95 4.64
CA ALA A 36 -1.58 -4.22 3.25
C ALA A 36 -2.63 -5.10 2.56
N GLY A 37 -3.12 -6.15 3.22
CA GLY A 37 -4.22 -6.97 2.72
C GLY A 37 -5.53 -6.18 2.55
N GLY A 38 -5.87 -5.31 3.52
CA GLY A 38 -7.02 -4.41 3.43
C GLY A 38 -6.91 -3.43 2.26
N PHE A 39 -5.73 -2.84 2.05
CA PHE A 39 -5.43 -2.00 0.89
C PHE A 39 -5.58 -2.78 -0.41
N SER A 40 -5.10 -4.02 -0.48
CA SER A 40 -5.30 -4.87 -1.66
C SER A 40 -6.77 -5.14 -1.95
N CYS A 41 -7.60 -5.35 -0.92
CA CYS A 41 -9.04 -5.51 -1.10
C CYS A 41 -9.71 -4.22 -1.61
N ILE A 42 -9.32 -3.06 -1.06
CA ILE A 42 -9.83 -1.75 -1.50
C ILE A 42 -9.46 -1.49 -2.95
N GLU A 43 -8.19 -1.71 -3.30
CA GLU A 43 -7.69 -1.51 -4.65
C GLU A 43 -8.37 -2.45 -5.64
N TYR A 44 -8.39 -3.75 -5.36
CA TYR A 44 -9.06 -4.74 -6.20
C TYR A 44 -10.50 -4.33 -6.47
N SER A 45 -11.21 -3.90 -5.41
CA SER A 45 -12.60 -3.45 -5.48
C SER A 45 -12.73 -2.15 -6.29
N TRP A 46 -11.79 -1.21 -6.15
CA TRP A 46 -11.75 0.02 -6.94
C TRP A 46 -11.61 -0.28 -8.43
N TYR A 47 -10.65 -1.13 -8.82
CA TYR A 47 -10.50 -1.55 -10.21
C TYR A 47 -11.75 -2.27 -10.73
N ALA A 48 -12.29 -3.23 -9.97
CA ALA A 48 -13.46 -4.01 -10.36
C ALA A 48 -14.77 -3.21 -10.46
N THR A 49 -14.80 -1.99 -9.93
CA THR A 49 -15.98 -1.10 -9.96
C THR A 49 -15.77 0.17 -10.79
N THR A 50 -14.63 0.29 -11.47
CA THR A 50 -14.31 1.47 -12.30
C THR A 50 -13.95 1.11 -13.72
N THR A 51 -14.29 2.02 -14.63
CA THR A 51 -13.85 2.03 -16.03
C THR A 51 -12.82 3.13 -16.24
N GLU A 52 -11.97 2.96 -17.25
CA GLU A 52 -10.95 3.94 -17.62
C GLU A 52 -11.16 4.41 -19.06
N GLY A 53 -11.30 5.73 -19.20
CA GLY A 53 -11.47 6.39 -20.49
C GLY A 53 -10.15 6.53 -21.25
N LYS A 54 -10.23 7.07 -22.48
CA LYS A 54 -9.06 7.22 -23.37
C LYS A 54 -7.94 8.11 -22.82
N ASN A 55 -8.25 8.97 -21.84
CA ASN A 55 -7.31 9.90 -21.22
C ASN A 55 -6.89 9.48 -19.80
N GLY A 56 -7.13 8.21 -19.41
CA GLY A 56 -6.88 7.72 -18.04
C GLY A 56 -7.91 8.18 -17.01
N GLU A 57 -8.94 8.91 -17.43
CA GLU A 57 -10.04 9.34 -16.55
C GLU A 57 -10.81 8.13 -16.02
N LEU A 58 -11.09 8.14 -14.72
CA LEU A 58 -11.77 7.03 -14.04
C LEU A 58 -13.21 7.40 -13.75
N SER A 59 -14.11 6.49 -14.09
CA SER A 59 -15.54 6.60 -13.78
C SER A 59 -15.97 5.44 -12.91
N PHE A 60 -16.77 5.73 -11.88
CA PHE A 60 -17.39 4.70 -11.04
C PHE A 60 -18.57 4.08 -11.78
N THR A 61 -18.42 2.82 -12.20
CA THR A 61 -19.34 2.12 -13.10
C THR A 61 -19.50 0.66 -12.68
N PRO A 62 -20.03 0.39 -11.48
CA PRO A 62 -20.11 -0.96 -10.95
C PRO A 62 -20.93 -1.89 -11.85
N PHE A 63 -20.54 -3.16 -11.92
CA PHE A 63 -21.19 -4.23 -12.68
C PHE A 63 -21.17 -4.09 -14.22
N GLN A 64 -20.43 -3.12 -14.76
CA GLN A 64 -20.22 -3.05 -16.21
C GLN A 64 -19.19 -4.09 -16.64
N SER A 65 -19.42 -4.70 -17.81
CA SER A 65 -18.49 -5.67 -18.41
C SER A 65 -17.15 -5.04 -18.82
N THR A 66 -17.09 -3.71 -18.91
CA THR A 66 -15.92 -2.89 -19.22
C THR A 66 -15.10 -2.50 -18.00
N CYS A 67 -15.50 -2.92 -16.79
CA CYS A 67 -14.71 -2.70 -15.57
C CYS A 67 -13.29 -3.26 -15.73
N ARG A 68 -12.34 -2.58 -15.07
CA ARG A 68 -10.95 -2.99 -15.12
C ARG A 68 -10.71 -4.28 -14.34
N PRO A 69 -9.73 -5.10 -14.76
CA PRO A 69 -9.34 -6.27 -13.98
C PRO A 69 -8.77 -5.82 -12.63
N GLY A 70 -9.40 -6.30 -11.56
CA GLY A 70 -8.93 -6.08 -10.19
C GLY A 70 -7.57 -6.72 -9.98
N HIS A 71 -6.60 -5.95 -9.48
CA HIS A 71 -5.29 -6.45 -9.12
C HIS A 71 -4.62 -5.54 -8.09
N THR A 72 -3.69 -6.12 -7.35
CA THR A 72 -2.65 -5.40 -6.59
C THR A 72 -1.32 -6.01 -7.00
N THR A 73 -0.35 -5.19 -7.36
CA THR A 73 0.96 -5.71 -7.75
C THR A 73 1.71 -6.25 -6.53
N TRP A 74 2.58 -7.25 -6.76
CA TRP A 74 3.44 -7.78 -5.70
C TRP A 74 4.27 -6.68 -5.03
N ALA A 75 4.82 -5.76 -5.83
CA ALA A 75 5.63 -4.65 -5.34
C ALA A 75 4.82 -3.70 -4.46
N GLN A 76 3.60 -3.37 -4.86
CA GLN A 76 2.70 -2.53 -4.09
C GLN A 76 2.30 -3.16 -2.76
N PHE A 77 2.01 -4.47 -2.75
CA PHE A 77 1.69 -5.17 -1.51
C PHE A 77 2.85 -5.09 -0.50
N TRP A 78 4.08 -5.40 -0.93
CA TRP A 78 5.23 -5.36 -0.04
C TRP A 78 5.65 -3.95 0.35
N ALA A 79 5.47 -2.97 -0.54
CA ALA A 79 5.65 -1.56 -0.19
C ALA A 79 4.70 -1.17 0.95
N ASN A 80 3.40 -1.47 0.81
CA ASN A 80 2.41 -1.25 1.86
C ASN A 80 2.78 -1.96 3.18
N VAL A 81 3.27 -3.21 3.16
CA VAL A 81 3.75 -3.89 4.37
C VAL A 81 4.90 -3.12 5.01
N LEU A 82 5.89 -2.70 4.23
CA LEU A 82 7.07 -2.00 4.74
C LEU A 82 6.71 -0.64 5.35
N TYR A 83 5.78 0.10 4.75
CA TYR A 83 5.50 1.47 5.14
C TYR A 83 4.33 1.63 6.11
N THR A 84 3.45 0.63 6.24
CA THR A 84 2.32 0.69 7.18
C THR A 84 2.70 1.13 8.60
N PRO A 85 3.82 0.69 9.21
CA PRO A 85 4.25 1.19 10.51
C PRO A 85 4.30 2.73 10.57
N PHE A 86 4.83 3.37 9.53
CA PHE A 86 4.90 4.83 9.42
C PHE A 86 3.51 5.43 9.11
N LEU A 87 2.79 4.84 8.16
CA LEU A 87 1.49 5.32 7.70
C LEU A 87 0.44 5.35 8.82
N LEU A 88 0.42 4.32 9.68
CA LEU A 88 -0.66 4.12 10.66
C LEU A 88 -0.23 4.39 12.10
N PHE A 89 0.95 3.92 12.53
CA PHE A 89 1.36 4.03 13.94
C PHE A 89 2.05 5.37 14.20
N ASN A 90 3.13 5.66 13.47
CA ASN A 90 3.86 6.92 13.65
C ASN A 90 2.96 8.11 13.31
N TYR A 91 2.09 7.99 12.31
CA TYR A 91 1.11 9.03 11.98
C TYR A 91 0.17 9.36 13.15
N ARG A 92 -0.31 8.34 13.89
CA ARG A 92 -1.14 8.54 15.08
C ARG A 92 -0.38 9.16 16.24
N GLU A 93 0.89 8.83 16.38
CA GLU A 93 1.77 9.38 17.40
C GLU A 93 2.11 10.85 17.12
N PHE A 94 2.49 11.19 15.88
CA PHE A 94 2.86 12.56 15.48
C PHE A 94 1.66 13.49 15.36
N ILE A 95 0.49 12.96 14.97
CA ILE A 95 -0.75 13.74 14.82
C ILE A 95 -1.82 13.15 15.76
N PRO A 96 -1.84 13.50 17.06
CA PRO A 96 -2.76 12.89 18.02
C PRO A 96 -4.24 13.23 17.78
N ASN A 97 -4.53 14.37 17.16
CA ASN A 97 -5.89 14.82 16.90
C ASN A 97 -6.52 14.05 15.71
N PRO A 98 -7.63 13.32 15.90
CA PRO A 98 -8.23 12.50 14.86
C PRO A 98 -8.78 13.31 13.68
N TYR A 99 -9.30 14.52 13.92
CA TYR A 99 -9.81 15.37 12.84
C TYR A 99 -8.68 15.85 11.94
N ILE A 100 -7.54 16.22 12.53
CA ILE A 100 -6.36 16.61 11.76
C ILE A 100 -5.83 15.42 10.97
N ARG A 101 -5.83 14.21 11.56
CA ARG A 101 -5.41 12.99 10.85
C ARG A 101 -6.27 12.69 9.63
N ILE A 102 -7.58 12.88 9.70
CA ILE A 102 -8.47 12.70 8.56
C ILE A 102 -8.12 13.71 7.47
N ILE A 103 -8.04 15.00 7.81
CA ILE A 103 -7.78 16.08 6.85
C ILE A 103 -6.41 15.90 6.18
N LEU A 104 -5.40 15.48 6.93
CA LEU A 104 -4.04 15.28 6.42
C LEU A 104 -3.81 13.91 5.79
N PHE A 105 -4.78 12.99 5.84
CA PHE A 105 -4.61 11.62 5.32
C PHE A 105 -4.24 11.57 3.83
N PRO A 106 -4.82 12.39 2.93
CA PRO A 106 -4.38 12.43 1.53
C PRO A 106 -2.90 12.73 1.37
N PHE A 107 -2.36 13.68 2.17
CA PHE A 107 -0.94 14.03 2.14
C PHE A 107 -0.08 12.88 2.68
N ASN A 108 -0.56 12.17 3.69
CA ASN A 108 0.13 11.00 4.24
C ASN A 108 0.25 9.88 3.20
N ILE A 109 -0.82 9.60 2.45
CA ILE A 109 -0.83 8.61 1.36
C ILE A 109 0.04 9.06 0.18
N TRP A 110 -0.06 10.31 -0.26
CA TRP A 110 0.79 10.79 -1.35
C TRP A 110 2.27 10.78 -0.98
N LEU A 111 2.61 11.11 0.28
CA LEU A 111 4.00 11.01 0.75
C LEU A 111 4.51 9.56 0.68
N LEU A 112 3.69 8.60 1.09
CA LEU A 112 3.95 7.16 0.96
C LEU A 112 4.20 6.80 -0.51
N GLU A 113 3.26 7.10 -1.40
CA GLU A 113 3.33 6.75 -2.83
C GLU A 113 4.56 7.38 -3.51
N ILE A 114 4.94 8.59 -3.10
CA ILE A 114 6.16 9.26 -3.58
C ILE A 114 7.41 8.49 -3.13
N ILE A 115 7.54 8.20 -1.83
CA ILE A 115 8.72 7.55 -1.26
C ILE A 115 8.88 6.15 -1.87
N GLU A 116 7.80 5.38 -1.87
CA GLU A 116 7.80 4.01 -2.38
C GLU A 116 7.99 3.98 -3.90
N GLY A 117 7.32 4.88 -4.63
CA GLY A 117 7.48 5.01 -6.08
C GLY A 117 8.93 5.32 -6.48
N TYR A 118 9.61 6.22 -5.77
CA TYR A 118 11.03 6.49 -6.02
C TYR A 118 11.95 5.35 -5.58
N ALA A 119 11.65 4.65 -4.49
CA ALA A 119 12.38 3.45 -4.10
C ALA A 119 12.28 2.35 -5.17
N LEU A 120 11.09 2.15 -5.74
CA LEU A 120 10.88 1.21 -6.84
C LEU A 120 11.60 1.65 -8.11
N ILE A 121 11.58 2.95 -8.46
CA ILE A 121 12.35 3.48 -9.60
C ILE A 121 13.86 3.24 -9.40
N LEU A 122 14.38 3.42 -8.18
CA LEU A 122 15.78 3.15 -7.87
C LEU A 122 16.15 1.66 -8.03
N ILE A 123 15.27 0.76 -7.59
CA ILE A 123 15.52 -0.69 -7.57
C ILE A 123 15.28 -1.34 -8.94
N PHE A 124 14.20 -0.96 -9.63
CA PHE A 124 13.70 -1.60 -10.85
C PHE A 124 13.83 -0.74 -12.11
N GLY A 125 14.24 0.53 -11.98
CA GLY A 125 14.35 1.47 -13.09
C GLY A 125 13.03 2.11 -13.52
N LYS A 126 11.90 1.67 -12.95
CA LYS A 126 10.56 2.21 -13.18
C LYS A 126 9.67 1.97 -11.95
N ASN A 127 8.62 2.76 -11.80
CA ASN A 127 7.58 2.44 -10.82
C ASN A 127 6.72 1.29 -11.36
N ILE A 128 6.56 0.23 -10.57
CA ILE A 128 5.78 -0.96 -10.89
C ILE A 128 4.56 -1.14 -9.97
N ALA A 129 4.29 -0.17 -9.10
CA ALA A 129 3.15 -0.15 -8.19
C ALA A 129 2.08 0.84 -8.68
N TRP A 130 2.34 2.15 -8.59
CA TRP A 130 1.38 3.20 -8.98
C TRP A 130 1.84 3.92 -10.24
N THR A 131 1.10 3.78 -11.32
CA THR A 131 1.35 4.53 -12.56
C THR A 131 0.08 5.19 -13.04
N TYR A 132 -0.05 6.49 -12.78
CA TYR A 132 -1.20 7.29 -13.18
C TYR A 132 -0.92 8.07 -14.47
N ASN A 133 -1.68 7.80 -15.53
CA ASN A 133 -1.54 8.47 -16.83
C ASN A 133 -2.61 9.54 -17.03
N THR A 134 -2.77 10.44 -16.05
CA THR A 134 -3.78 11.50 -16.07
C THR A 134 -3.14 12.89 -15.93
N PRO A 135 -3.81 13.98 -16.39
CA PRO A 135 -3.25 15.33 -16.28
C PRO A 135 -2.98 15.81 -14.85
N ASP A 136 -3.64 15.19 -13.87
CA ASP A 136 -3.55 15.48 -12.44
C ASP A 136 -2.57 14.54 -11.70
N ALA A 137 -1.75 13.81 -12.45
CA ALA A 137 -0.67 12.96 -11.95
C ALA A 137 0.63 13.76 -11.76
N TYR A 138 1.32 13.51 -10.64
CA TYR A 138 2.55 14.22 -10.28
C TYR A 138 3.65 13.24 -9.81
N PHE A 139 4.88 13.75 -9.68
CA PHE A 139 6.05 13.01 -9.19
C PHE A 139 6.32 11.71 -9.97
N HIS A 140 6.58 11.83 -11.28
CA HIS A 140 6.76 10.66 -12.17
C HIS A 140 5.57 9.70 -12.17
N ASN A 141 4.35 10.25 -12.15
CA ASN A 141 3.10 9.51 -12.16
C ASN A 141 2.87 8.63 -10.91
N ASN A 142 3.61 8.89 -9.82
CA ASN A 142 3.48 8.15 -8.56
C ASN A 142 2.18 8.48 -7.82
N ILE A 143 1.70 9.72 -7.92
CA ILE A 143 0.49 10.16 -7.22
C ILE A 143 -0.51 10.76 -8.20
N ARG A 144 -1.79 10.71 -7.83
CA ARG A 144 -2.87 11.40 -8.50
C ARG A 144 -3.66 12.27 -7.52
N THR A 145 -3.76 13.57 -7.81
CA THR A 145 -4.42 14.52 -6.90
C THR A 145 -5.94 14.35 -6.86
N GLY A 146 -6.56 13.86 -7.94
CA GLY A 146 -7.99 13.53 -7.98
C GLY A 146 -8.43 12.46 -6.97
N PHE A 147 -7.50 11.71 -6.38
CA PHE A 147 -7.81 10.74 -5.32
C PHE A 147 -7.91 11.32 -3.91
N ALA A 148 -7.73 12.64 -3.75
CA ALA A 148 -7.83 13.28 -2.43
C ALA A 148 -9.13 12.93 -1.69
N GLY A 149 -10.27 12.90 -2.39
CA GLY A 149 -11.56 12.53 -1.79
C GLY A 149 -11.63 11.08 -1.32
N LEU A 150 -11.05 10.15 -2.09
CA LEU A 150 -10.95 8.73 -1.71
C LEU A 150 -10.09 8.58 -0.45
N TRP A 151 -8.97 9.28 -0.38
CA TRP A 151 -8.08 9.26 0.78
C TRP A 151 -8.70 9.91 2.01
N LEU A 152 -9.44 11.01 1.87
CA LEU A 152 -10.21 11.58 2.97
C LEU A 152 -11.23 10.57 3.53
N LEU A 153 -11.94 9.86 2.65
CA LEU A 153 -12.91 8.83 3.06
C LEU A 153 -12.21 7.66 3.77
N LEU A 154 -11.05 7.23 3.28
CA LEU A 154 -10.27 6.17 3.92
C LEU A 154 -9.75 6.62 5.30
N GLY A 155 -9.23 7.84 5.42
CA GLY A 155 -8.82 8.42 6.69
C GLY A 155 -9.97 8.45 7.70
N PHE A 156 -11.16 8.86 7.26
CA PHE A 156 -12.37 8.81 8.09
C PHE A 156 -12.72 7.38 8.51
N ALA A 157 -12.72 6.42 7.60
CA ALA A 157 -12.99 5.01 7.90
C ALA A 157 -11.98 4.41 8.90
N LEU A 158 -10.70 4.80 8.80
CA LEU A 158 -9.66 4.39 9.74
C LEU A 158 -9.94 4.91 11.16
N GLU A 159 -10.33 6.18 11.31
CA GLU A 159 -10.65 6.75 12.63
C GLU A 159 -11.88 6.10 13.27
N ILE A 160 -12.91 5.81 12.49
CA ILE A 160 -14.17 5.26 13.02
C ILE A 160 -14.01 3.80 13.44
N ILE A 161 -13.34 2.99 12.62
CA ILE A 161 -13.26 1.54 12.84
C ILE A 161 -11.91 0.94 12.50
N GLY A 162 -11.23 1.43 11.47
CA GLY A 162 -10.06 0.73 10.91
C GLY A 162 -8.92 0.58 11.90
N TYR A 163 -8.55 1.64 12.65
CA TYR A 163 -7.49 1.55 13.66
C TYR A 163 -7.83 0.54 14.75
N ARG A 164 -9.05 0.59 15.29
CA ARG A 164 -9.48 -0.35 16.32
C ARG A 164 -9.50 -1.79 15.81
N ALA A 165 -9.96 -2.01 14.58
CA ALA A 165 -9.99 -3.33 13.95
C ALA A 165 -8.58 -3.88 13.76
N ILE A 166 -7.66 -3.08 13.19
CA ILE A 166 -6.27 -3.46 12.97
C ILE A 166 -5.55 -3.74 14.29
N ASP A 167 -5.70 -2.86 15.29
CA ASP A 167 -5.09 -3.03 16.61
C ASP A 167 -5.63 -4.30 17.30
N THR A 168 -6.94 -4.54 17.24
CA THR A 168 -7.54 -5.73 17.86
C THR A 168 -7.09 -7.02 17.17
N LEU A 169 -7.14 -7.07 15.84
CA LEU A 169 -6.73 -8.24 15.07
C LEU A 169 -5.24 -8.54 15.24
N SER A 170 -4.39 -7.52 15.19
CA SER A 170 -2.96 -7.69 15.37
C SER A 170 -2.61 -8.25 16.75
N GLN A 171 -3.21 -7.70 17.81
CA GLN A 171 -3.00 -8.19 19.18
C GLN A 171 -3.53 -9.62 19.36
N ALA A 172 -4.66 -9.96 18.74
CA ALA A 172 -5.23 -11.31 18.81
C ALA A 172 -4.33 -12.37 18.15
N CYS A 173 -3.47 -11.99 17.19
CA CYS A 173 -2.54 -12.91 16.56
C CYS A 173 -1.24 -13.11 17.34
N VAL A 174 -0.85 -12.14 18.20
CA VAL A 174 0.38 -12.24 19.00
C VAL A 174 0.30 -13.46 19.92
N GLY A 175 1.25 -14.38 19.77
CA GLY A 175 1.33 -15.60 20.56
C GLY A 175 0.39 -16.73 20.12
N VAL A 176 -0.41 -16.53 19.06
CA VAL A 176 -1.32 -17.54 18.50
C VAL A 176 -0.79 -18.12 17.19
N ILE A 177 -0.34 -17.25 16.27
CA ILE A 177 0.14 -17.63 14.94
C ILE A 177 1.57 -17.13 14.79
N PRO A 178 2.59 -17.96 14.55
CA PRO A 178 3.94 -17.46 14.26
C PRO A 178 3.92 -16.52 13.05
N ILE A 179 4.58 -15.37 13.15
CA ILE A 179 4.55 -14.35 12.07
C ILE A 179 5.09 -14.92 10.75
N GLU A 180 6.03 -15.86 10.83
CA GLU A 180 6.63 -16.58 9.69
C GLU A 180 5.59 -17.36 8.87
N VAL A 181 4.51 -17.81 9.51
CA VAL A 181 3.38 -18.46 8.82
C VAL A 181 2.64 -17.44 7.95
N ILE A 182 2.46 -16.21 8.43
CA ILE A 182 1.84 -15.13 7.65
C ILE A 182 2.73 -14.72 6.49
N PHE A 183 4.03 -14.51 6.75
CA PHE A 183 5.03 -14.25 5.70
C PHE A 183 4.96 -15.31 4.60
N SER A 184 5.01 -16.59 4.98
CA SER A 184 4.99 -17.71 4.04
C SER A 184 3.67 -17.79 3.26
N GLY A 185 2.54 -17.55 3.93
CA GLY A 185 1.22 -17.51 3.29
C GLY A 185 1.13 -16.44 2.19
N PHE A 186 1.57 -15.21 2.50
CA PHE A 186 1.56 -14.13 1.50
C PHE A 186 2.60 -14.34 0.39
N LEU A 187 3.78 -14.89 0.70
CA LEU A 187 4.76 -15.27 -0.33
C LEU A 187 4.22 -16.33 -1.28
N LEU A 188 3.50 -17.33 -0.79
CA LEU A 188 2.88 -18.34 -1.63
C LEU A 188 1.77 -17.75 -2.50
N VAL A 189 0.82 -17.02 -1.90
CA VAL A 189 -0.31 -16.41 -2.63
C VAL A 189 0.18 -15.44 -3.71
N MET A 190 1.12 -14.56 -3.37
CA MET A 190 1.64 -13.57 -4.30
C MET A 190 2.69 -14.15 -5.27
N GLY A 191 3.35 -15.25 -4.90
CA GLY A 191 4.30 -15.99 -5.74
C GLY A 191 3.62 -16.85 -6.82
N PHE A 192 2.46 -17.44 -6.53
CA PHE A 192 1.68 -18.18 -7.53
C PHE A 192 0.94 -17.28 -8.52
N GLY A 193 0.72 -16.00 -8.19
CA GLY A 193 0.25 -14.98 -9.12
C GLY A 193 1.27 -14.55 -10.19
N MET A 194 2.51 -15.03 -10.13
CA MET A 194 3.63 -14.61 -10.99
C MET A 194 3.67 -15.24 -12.40
N SER A 195 2.60 -15.92 -12.84
CA SER A 195 2.48 -16.37 -14.22
C SER A 195 1.52 -15.47 -15.00
N ARG A 196 2.11 -14.57 -15.79
CA ARG A 196 1.51 -13.77 -16.89
C ARG A 196 0.85 -12.46 -16.44
N HIS A 197 1.62 -11.38 -16.45
CA HIS A 197 1.30 -10.15 -17.18
C HIS A 197 2.59 -9.37 -17.47
#